data_AF-A0A2E3MSG3-F1
#
_entry.id   AF-A0A2E3MSG3-F1
#
_cell.length_a   1.000
_cell.length_b   1.000
_cell.length_c   1.000
_cell.angle_alpha   90.00
_cell.angle_beta   90.00
_cell.angle_gamma   90.00
#
_symmetry.space_group_name_H-M   'P 1'
#
loop_
_entity.id
_entity.type
_entity.pdbx_description
1 polymer ?
#
loop_
_entity_poly.entity_id
_entity_poly.type
_entity_poly.pdbx_seq_one_letter_code
_entity_poly.pdbx_strand_id
1 'polypeptide(L)' 'MSQKRHTVDQIITKLRRAEVLLGKGMKVPEVCQQLEIAEQTHCCWRQKYGGMQPEM' A
#
# COMPACT_ATOMS: atom_id res chain seq x y z
N MET A 1 20.45 11.04 -6.30
CA MET A 1 19.59 9.93 -5.84
C MET A 1 18.29 9.96 -6.61
N SER A 2 18.20 9.20 -7.70
CA SER A 2 17.00 9.15 -8.54
C SER A 2 15.83 8.59 -7.72
N GLN A 3 15.00 9.47 -7.15
CA GLN A 3 13.76 9.07 -6.50
C GLN A 3 12.94 8.32 -7.55
N LYS A 4 12.93 6.98 -7.46
CA LYS A 4 11.98 6.13 -8.16
C LYS A 4 10.59 6.51 -7.64
N ARG A 5 10.03 7.60 -8.17
CA ARG A 5 8.68 8.06 -7.87
C ARG A 5 7.77 6.91 -8.26
N HIS A 6 7.17 6.28 -7.27
CA HIS A 6 6.11 5.32 -7.54
C HIS A 6 4.97 6.12 -8.15
N THR A 7 4.60 5.78 -9.38
CA THR A 7 3.42 6.37 -10.03
C THR A 7 2.18 6.04 -9.22
N VAL A 8 1.17 6.90 -9.29
CA VAL A 8 -0.11 6.68 -8.57
C VAL A 8 -0.69 5.30 -8.86
N ASP A 9 -0.61 4.83 -10.10
CA ASP A 9 -1.04 3.49 -10.51
C ASP A 9 -0.31 2.35 -9.76
N GLN A 10 1.02 2.47 -9.60
CA GLN A 10 1.80 1.50 -8.82
C GLN A 10 1.45 1.54 -7.33
N ILE A 11 1.15 2.73 -6.80
CA ILE A 11 0.72 2.89 -5.41
C ILE A 11 -0.62 2.19 -5.20
N ILE A 12 -1.60 2.44 -6.06
CA ILE A 12 -2.94 1.82 -5.97
C ILE A 12 -2.84 0.30 -6.12
N THR A 13 -2.04 -0.19 -7.06
CA THR A 13 -1.83 -1.64 -7.25
C THR A 13 -1.23 -2.29 -6.01
N LYS A 14 -0.23 -1.65 -5.39
CA LYS A 14 0.38 -2.14 -4.13
C LYS A 14 -0.60 -2.07 -2.96
N LEU A 15 -1.38 -0.99 -2.83
CA LEU A 15 -2.42 -0.85 -1.80
C LEU A 15 -3.51 -1.91 -1.94
N ARG A 16 -4.02 -2.16 -3.15
CA ARG A 16 -5.02 -3.21 -3.38
C ARG A 16 -4.49 -4.59 -3.03
N ARG A 17 -3.23 -4.88 -3.37
CA ARG A 17 -2.55 -6.12 -2.97
C ARG A 17 -2.39 -6.20 -1.46
N ALA A 18 -2.10 -5.07 -0.80
CA ALA A 18 -2.06 -4.98 0.66
C ALA A 18 -3.41 -5.31 1.28
N GLU A 19 -4.51 -4.73 0.79
CA GLU A 19 -5.86 -5.00 1.28
C GLU A 19 -6.26 -6.47 1.15
N VAL A 20 -5.92 -7.14 0.03
CA VAL A 20 -6.18 -8.57 -0.14
C VAL A 20 -5.40 -9.41 0.88
N LEU A 21 -4.15 -9.07 1.16
CA LEU A 21 -3.33 -9.78 2.14
C LEU A 21 -3.82 -9.53 3.58
N LEU A 22 -4.20 -8.29 3.88
CA LEU A 22 -4.82 -7.93 5.16
C LEU A 22 -6.16 -8.66 5.35
N GLY A 23 -6.98 -8.78 4.29
CA GLY A 23 -8.23 -9.54 4.31
C GLY A 23 -8.04 -11.06 4.51
N LYS A 24 -6.86 -11.58 4.18
CA LYS A 24 -6.44 -12.96 4.50
C LYS A 24 -5.95 -13.11 5.95
N GLY A 25 -5.99 -12.06 6.75
CA GLY A 25 -5.54 -12.05 8.15
C GLY A 25 -4.05 -11.76 8.34
N MET A 26 -3.34 -11.33 7.29
CA MET A 26 -1.93 -10.93 7.43
C MET A 26 -1.81 -9.59 8.15
N LYS A 27 -0.68 -9.38 8.83
CA LYS A 27 -0.39 -8.12 9.55
C LYS A 27 0.25 -7.10 8.61
N VAL A 28 0.00 -5.82 8.84
CA VAL A 28 0.61 -4.69 8.10
C VAL A 28 2.13 -4.82 7.89
N PRO A 29 2.95 -5.16 8.91
CA PRO A 29 4.39 -5.34 8.72
C PRO A 29 4.75 -6.47 7.73
N GLU A 30 4.04 -7.59 7.77
CA GLU A 30 4.25 -8.73 6.85
C GLU A 30 3.92 -8.33 5.41
N VAL A 31 2.81 -7.61 5.24
CA VAL A 31 2.37 -7.10 3.95
C VAL A 31 3.33 -6.06 3.38
N CYS A 32 3.86 -5.16 4.23
CA CYS A 32 4.92 -4.22 3.83
C CYS A 32 6.18 -4.95 3.36
N GLN A 33 6.57 -6.00 4.09
CA GLN A 33 7.73 -6.81 3.74
C GLN A 33 7.52 -7.53 2.39
N GLN A 34 6.33 -8.08 2.15
CA GLN A 34 5.96 -8.71 0.87
C GLN A 34 5.91 -7.74 -0.31
N LEU A 35 5.49 -6.49 -0.07
CA LEU A 35 5.37 -5.46 -1.10
C LEU A 35 6.67 -4.67 -1.31
N GLU A 36 7.72 -5.02 -0.56
CA GLU A 36 9.02 -4.35 -0.51
C GLU A 36 8.86 -2.84 -0.29
N ILE A 37 7.95 -2.47 0.62
CA ILE A 37 7.70 -1.08 1.02
C ILE A 37 7.89 -0.93 2.53
N ALA A 38 8.30 0.25 2.95
CA ALA A 38 8.36 0.59 4.37
C ALA A 38 6.95 0.81 4.93
N GLU A 39 6.76 0.46 6.19
CA GLU A 39 5.51 0.71 6.93
C GLU A 39 5.12 2.19 6.93
N GLN A 40 6.09 3.09 7.03
CA GLN A 40 5.85 4.52 6.88
C GLN A 40 5.28 4.88 5.50
N THR A 41 5.82 4.30 4.43
CA THR A 41 5.34 4.54 3.06
C THR A 41 3.90 4.05 2.91
N HIS A 42 3.60 2.86 3.42
CA HIS A 42 2.23 2.34 3.44
C HIS A 42 1.28 3.22 4.26
N CYS A 43 1.68 3.68 5.45
CA CYS A 43 0.88 4.57 6.28
C CYS A 43 0.58 5.91 5.57
N CYS A 44 1.59 6.55 4.98
CA CYS A 44 1.43 7.77 4.17
C CYS A 44 0.53 7.53 2.95
N TRP A 45 0.69 6.40 2.25
CA TRP A 45 -0.19 6.06 1.13
C TRP A 45 -1.62 5.80 1.60
N ARG A 46 -1.82 5.16 2.75
CA ARG A 46 -3.16 4.95 3.31
C ARG A 46 -3.80 6.27 3.76
N GLN A 47 -3.02 7.23 4.25
CA GLN A 47 -3.53 8.56 4.58
C GLN A 47 -3.86 9.39 3.32
N LYS A 48 -3.05 9.27 2.27
CA LYS A 48 -3.19 10.08 1.04
C LYS A 48 -4.14 9.47 0.01
N TYR A 49 -4.20 8.15 -0.07
CA TYR A 49 -4.95 7.36 -1.05
C TYR A 49 -5.93 6.38 -0.39
N GLY A 50 -5.79 6.05 0.89
CA GLY A 50 -6.72 5.13 1.58
C GLY A 50 -8.09 5.75 1.93
N GLY A 51 -8.27 7.06 1.67
CA GLY A 51 -9.58 7.71 1.61
C GLY A 51 -10.27 7.58 0.25
N MET A 52 -9.57 7.11 -0.80
CA MET A 52 -10.23 6.54 -1.99
C MET A 52 -10.75 5.16 -1.59
N GLN A 53 -11.80 5.15 -0.78
CA GLN A 53 -12.61 3.94 -0.62
C GLN A 53 -13.11 3.57 -2.02
N PRO A 54 -12.98 2.32 -2.49
CA PRO A 54 -13.87 1.86 -3.53
C PRO A 54 -15.28 2.01 -2.94
N GLU A 55 -16.02 3.00 -3.45
CA GLU A 55 -17.46 3.04 -3.28
C GLU A 55 -17.96 1.67 -3.77
N MET A 56 -18.63 0.98 -2.85
CA MET A 56 -19.17 -0.37 -3.04
C MET A 56 -20.24 -0.38 -4.13
#